data_AF-A0A238L171-F1
#
_entry.id   AF-A0A238L171-F1
#
_cell.length_a   1.000
_cell.length_b   1.000
_cell.length_c   1.000
_cell.angle_alpha   90.00
_cell.angle_beta   90.00
_cell.angle_gamma   90.00
#
_symmetry.space_group_name_H-M   'P 1'
#
loop_
_entity.id
_entity.type
_entity.pdbx_description
1 polymer ?
#
loop_
_entity_poly.entity_id
_entity_poly.type
_entity_poly.pdbx_seq_one_letter_code
_entity_poly.pdbx_strand_id
1 'polypeptide(L)'
;MGRLEEIRFKATYREIFKGQLLHLGLIILLVSGAFYWLIALPTGPAALGMTARGWAVVSIILAVVHQVIVAIVFRFELYTGAMTRLFHERALHVWAVVFMPLLIARPLTIICVGWLDTVPITGFRGAEIGLGIALVAVAVATLHSVVKYFTIRRALGADHFDNAVIAMPFVKRGMFKYTDNGMYGLAFLGLWGIALLFGSWNALVVAFFQHVYIWVHMVLTEQPDIDRIYGSRTD
;
A
#
# COMPACT_ATOMS: atom_id res chain seq x y z
N MET A 1 12.28 -16.89 -25.48
CA MET A 1 12.39 -16.83 -24.01
C MET A 1 11.60 -15.62 -23.56
N GLY A 2 10.65 -15.78 -22.64
CA GLY A 2 9.89 -14.64 -22.14
C GLY A 2 10.78 -13.74 -21.26
N ARG A 3 10.28 -12.53 -20.97
CA ARG A 3 11.03 -11.50 -20.23
C ARG A 3 11.35 -11.96 -18.81
N LEU A 4 10.39 -12.58 -18.13
CA LEU A 4 10.58 -13.10 -16.77
C LEU A 4 11.64 -14.20 -16.72
N GLU A 5 11.67 -15.10 -17.69
CA GLU A 5 12.70 -16.15 -17.76
C GLU A 5 14.09 -15.53 -17.95
N GLU A 6 14.22 -14.50 -18.79
CA GLU A 6 15.47 -13.78 -18.98
C GLU A 6 15.97 -13.13 -17.68
N ILE A 7 15.06 -12.47 -16.94
CA ILE A 7 15.36 -11.84 -15.65
C ILE A 7 15.84 -12.89 -14.65
N ARG A 8 15.13 -14.02 -14.53
CA ARG A 8 15.46 -15.13 -13.62
C ARG A 8 16.81 -15.76 -13.95
N PHE A 9 17.12 -15.91 -15.24
CA PHE A 9 18.40 -16.47 -15.69
C PHE A 9 19.59 -15.57 -15.33
N LYS A 10 19.41 -14.24 -15.37
CA LYS A 10 20.44 -13.25 -15.05
C LYS A 10 20.42 -12.78 -13.59
N ALA A 11 19.55 -13.33 -12.76
CA ALA A 11 19.30 -12.83 -11.42
C ALA A 11 20.50 -13.04 -10.49
N THR A 12 20.80 -12.01 -9.69
CA THR A 12 21.81 -12.05 -8.64
C THR A 12 21.21 -11.75 -7.27
N TYR A 13 21.84 -12.21 -6.18
CA TYR A 13 21.40 -11.88 -4.83
C TYR A 13 21.33 -10.37 -4.57
N ARG A 14 22.22 -9.59 -5.20
CA ARG A 14 22.23 -8.13 -5.08
C ARG A 14 20.95 -7.50 -5.62
N GLU A 15 20.37 -8.04 -6.68
CA GLU A 15 19.11 -7.55 -7.24
C GLU A 15 17.90 -7.92 -6.36
N ILE A 16 17.90 -9.13 -5.79
CA ILE A 16 16.85 -9.59 -4.87
C ILE A 16 16.75 -8.68 -3.64
N PHE A 17 17.90 -8.30 -3.07
CA PHE A 17 17.95 -7.46 -1.86
C PHE A 17 18.12 -5.96 -2.14
N LYS A 18 18.00 -5.52 -3.41
CA LYS A 18 18.14 -4.11 -3.79
C LYS A 18 17.11 -3.26 -3.01
N GLY A 19 17.61 -2.20 -2.36
CA GLY A 19 16.79 -1.28 -1.58
C GLY A 19 16.29 -1.81 -0.22
N GLN A 20 16.38 -3.11 0.07
CA GLN A 20 15.72 -3.72 1.22
C GLN A 20 16.33 -3.33 2.58
N LEU A 21 17.65 -3.08 2.62
CA LEU A 21 18.31 -2.59 3.84
C LEU A 21 17.84 -1.17 4.20
N LEU A 22 17.73 -0.29 3.20
CA LEU A 22 17.21 1.06 3.40
C LEU A 22 15.71 1.02 3.75
N HIS A 23 14.95 0.12 3.11
CA HIS A 23 13.55 -0.11 3.44
C HIS A 23 13.36 -0.50 4.90
N LEU A 24 14.20 -1.40 5.43
CA LEU A 24 14.20 -1.76 6.86
C LEU A 24 14.51 -0.56 7.76
N GLY A 25 15.54 0.21 7.44
CA GLY A 25 15.90 1.42 8.20
C GLY A 25 14.77 2.46 8.24
N LEU A 26 14.12 2.69 7.10
CA LEU A 26 12.98 3.62 7.01
C LEU A 26 11.74 3.09 7.74
N ILE A 27 11.47 1.77 7.71
CA ILE A 27 10.39 1.18 8.53
C ILE A 27 10.63 1.46 10.01
N ILE A 28 11.83 1.21 10.51
CA ILE A 28 12.17 1.43 11.93
C ILE A 28 11.95 2.90 12.29
N LEU A 29 12.40 3.82 11.44
CA LEU A 29 12.23 5.26 11.63
C LEU A 29 10.74 5.65 11.65
N LEU A 30 9.97 5.20 10.64
CA LEU A 30 8.55 5.54 10.50
C LEU A 30 7.72 4.95 11.65
N VAL A 31 7.98 3.71 12.05
CA VAL A 31 7.31 3.08 13.19
C VAL A 31 7.63 3.87 14.46
N SER A 32 8.90 4.15 14.73
CA SER A 32 9.31 4.92 15.92
C SER A 32 8.66 6.30 15.95
N GLY A 33 8.63 7.01 14.80
CA GLY A 33 7.98 8.31 14.67
C GLY A 33 6.46 8.24 14.89
N ALA A 34 5.79 7.22 14.34
CA ALA A 34 4.36 7.02 14.56
C ALA A 34 4.07 6.76 16.05
N PHE A 35 4.83 5.89 16.71
CA PHE A 35 4.68 5.63 18.15
C PHE A 35 4.94 6.86 19.01
N TYR A 36 5.87 7.73 18.61
CA TYR A 36 6.13 9.00 19.29
C TYR A 36 4.95 9.98 19.18
N TRP A 37 4.25 10.02 18.05
CA TRP A 37 3.10 10.91 17.84
C TRP A 37 1.75 10.35 18.31
N LEU A 38 1.64 9.05 18.57
CA LEU A 38 0.42 8.45 19.09
C LEU A 38 0.15 8.90 20.53
N ILE A 39 -1.04 9.43 20.76
CA ILE A 39 -1.50 9.86 22.08
C ILE A 39 -2.28 8.71 22.74
N ALA A 40 -1.88 8.36 23.96
CA ALA A 40 -2.57 7.37 24.76
C ALA A 40 -3.62 8.05 25.64
N LEU A 41 -4.88 7.65 25.48
CA LEU A 41 -5.94 7.97 26.43
C LEU A 41 -6.19 6.71 27.28
N PRO A 42 -5.78 6.69 28.57
CA PRO A 42 -5.91 5.52 29.44
C PRO A 42 -7.38 5.14 29.71
N THR A 43 -8.26 6.14 29.66
CA THR A 43 -9.71 6.00 29.84
C THR A 43 -10.39 6.50 28.58
N GLY A 44 -10.90 5.58 27.77
CA GLY A 44 -11.55 5.93 26.51
C GLY A 44 -12.39 4.77 25.96
N PRO A 45 -13.20 5.03 24.93
CA PRO A 45 -13.98 4.00 24.26
C PRO A 45 -13.09 2.84 23.78
N ALA A 46 -13.61 1.62 23.88
CA ALA A 46 -12.95 0.43 23.37
C ALA A 46 -13.90 -0.38 22.48
N ALA A 47 -13.37 -0.98 21.42
CA ALA A 47 -14.07 -1.96 20.60
C ALA A 47 -13.21 -3.22 20.48
N LEU A 48 -13.85 -4.38 20.59
CA LEU A 48 -13.18 -5.70 20.61
C LEU A 48 -12.04 -5.77 21.64
N GLY A 49 -12.22 -5.11 22.79
CA GLY A 49 -11.23 -5.08 23.88
C GLY A 49 -10.03 -4.16 23.65
N MET A 50 -10.01 -3.35 22.59
CA MET A 50 -8.90 -2.46 22.26
C MET A 50 -9.33 -0.99 22.24
N THR A 51 -8.48 -0.12 22.79
CA THR A 51 -8.63 1.35 22.72
C THR A 51 -8.25 1.87 21.33
N ALA A 52 -8.48 3.16 21.07
CA ALA A 52 -8.02 3.83 19.85
C ALA A 52 -6.51 3.62 19.59
N ARG A 53 -5.66 3.76 20.61
CA ARG A 53 -4.22 3.50 20.49
C ARG A 53 -3.93 2.03 20.19
N GLY A 54 -4.68 1.11 20.79
CA GLY A 54 -4.57 -0.32 20.48
C GLY A 54 -4.84 -0.59 19.00
N TRP A 55 -5.95 -0.06 18.47
CA TRP A 55 -6.28 -0.16 17.05
C TRP A 55 -5.25 0.54 16.15
N ALA A 56 -4.65 1.64 16.61
CA ALA A 56 -3.60 2.34 15.86
C ALA A 56 -2.35 1.47 15.72
N VAL A 57 -1.95 0.78 16.79
CA VAL A 57 -0.85 -0.20 16.77
C VAL A 57 -1.17 -1.35 15.83
N VAL A 58 -2.39 -1.91 15.89
CA VAL A 58 -2.84 -2.96 14.94
C VAL A 58 -2.74 -2.46 13.51
N SER A 59 -3.18 -1.24 13.23
CA SER A 59 -3.15 -0.65 11.90
C SER A 59 -1.72 -0.45 11.37
N ILE A 60 -0.79 0.00 12.22
CA ILE A 60 0.64 0.14 11.90
C ILE A 60 1.25 -1.24 11.61
N ILE A 61 1.05 -2.23 12.50
CA ILE A 61 1.55 -3.59 12.31
C ILE A 61 1.00 -4.21 11.03
N LEU A 62 -0.31 -4.07 10.79
CA LEU A 62 -0.97 -4.55 9.58
C LEU A 62 -0.31 -3.96 8.33
N ALA A 63 -0.05 -2.65 8.30
CA ALA A 63 0.61 -2.02 7.17
C ALA A 63 2.05 -2.53 6.98
N VAL A 64 2.83 -2.66 8.06
CA VAL A 64 4.18 -3.26 8.04
C VAL A 64 4.16 -4.68 7.49
N VAL A 65 3.35 -5.55 8.08
CA VAL A 65 3.21 -6.95 7.66
C VAL A 65 2.81 -7.03 6.19
N HIS A 66 1.82 -6.25 5.78
CA HIS A 66 1.37 -6.25 4.40
C HIS A 66 2.50 -5.85 3.44
N GLN A 67 3.18 -4.73 3.64
CA GLN A 67 4.23 -4.29 2.72
C GLN A 67 5.47 -5.18 2.74
N VAL A 68 5.83 -5.76 3.89
CA VAL A 68 6.93 -6.73 3.97
C VAL A 68 6.57 -7.99 3.20
N ILE A 69 5.36 -8.52 3.35
CA ILE A 69 4.90 -9.69 2.58
C ILE A 69 4.90 -9.38 1.08
N VAL A 70 4.40 -8.22 0.67
CA VAL A 70 4.42 -7.79 -0.75
C VAL A 70 5.86 -7.72 -1.25
N ALA A 71 6.77 -7.10 -0.51
CA ALA A 71 8.17 -7.00 -0.92
C ALA A 71 8.83 -8.37 -1.08
N ILE A 72 8.58 -9.30 -0.15
CA ILE A 72 9.07 -10.68 -0.26
C ILE A 72 8.48 -11.34 -1.50
N VAL A 73 7.16 -11.32 -1.68
CA VAL A 73 6.52 -12.01 -2.81
C VAL A 73 6.98 -11.42 -4.13
N PHE A 74 7.01 -10.10 -4.28
CA PHE A 74 7.44 -9.45 -5.53
C PHE A 74 8.90 -9.79 -5.86
N ARG A 75 9.82 -9.62 -4.91
CA ARG A 75 11.25 -9.92 -5.13
C ARG A 75 11.45 -11.40 -5.48
N PHE A 76 10.93 -12.31 -4.67
CA PHE A 76 11.15 -13.73 -4.91
C PHE A 76 10.42 -14.23 -6.16
N GLU A 77 9.22 -13.73 -6.46
CA GLU A 77 8.52 -14.11 -7.69
C GLU A 77 9.24 -13.60 -8.95
N LEU A 78 9.72 -12.34 -8.94
CA LEU A 78 10.43 -11.78 -10.09
C LEU A 78 11.72 -12.54 -10.39
N TYR A 79 12.57 -12.73 -9.37
CA TYR A 79 13.92 -13.27 -9.57
C TYR A 79 14.00 -14.80 -9.53
N THR A 80 13.04 -15.47 -8.88
CA THR A 80 13.07 -16.94 -8.74
C THR A 80 11.80 -17.62 -9.24
N GLY A 81 10.70 -16.91 -9.45
CA GLY A 81 9.41 -17.51 -9.75
C GLY A 81 8.86 -18.37 -8.61
N ALA A 82 9.14 -18.01 -7.36
CA ALA A 82 8.82 -18.83 -6.20
C ALA A 82 7.35 -19.23 -6.13
N MET A 83 6.42 -18.28 -6.29
CA MET A 83 4.99 -18.56 -6.25
C MET A 83 4.56 -19.36 -7.48
N THR A 84 5.07 -19.02 -8.66
CA THR A 84 4.78 -19.76 -9.90
C THR A 84 5.29 -21.21 -9.85
N ARG A 85 6.43 -21.48 -9.19
CA ARG A 85 6.96 -22.83 -8.99
C ARG A 85 6.14 -23.64 -8.00
N LEU A 86 5.62 -22.99 -6.95
CA LEU A 86 4.85 -23.64 -5.89
C LEU A 86 3.38 -23.88 -6.26
N PHE A 87 2.76 -22.94 -6.98
CA PHE A 87 1.31 -22.89 -7.20
C PHE A 87 0.91 -22.88 -8.69
N HIS A 88 1.89 -22.89 -9.60
CA HIS A 88 1.68 -22.91 -11.06
C HIS A 88 0.72 -21.79 -11.51
N GLU A 89 -0.28 -22.13 -12.33
CA GLU A 89 -1.26 -21.19 -12.89
C GLU A 89 -2.11 -20.47 -11.82
N ARG A 90 -2.16 -21.02 -10.59
CA ARG A 90 -2.92 -20.43 -9.47
C ARG A 90 -2.11 -19.43 -8.66
N ALA A 91 -0.83 -19.21 -8.97
CA ALA A 91 0.07 -18.36 -8.18
C ALA A 91 -0.50 -16.96 -7.91
N LEU A 92 -0.98 -16.28 -8.95
CA LEU A 92 -1.57 -14.94 -8.80
C LEU A 92 -2.88 -14.96 -7.99
N HIS A 93 -3.67 -16.03 -8.10
CA HIS A 93 -4.91 -16.18 -7.33
C HIS A 93 -4.62 -16.42 -5.85
N VAL A 94 -3.69 -17.32 -5.53
CA VAL A 94 -3.21 -17.55 -4.16
C VAL A 94 -2.65 -16.27 -3.58
N TRP A 95 -1.87 -15.52 -4.37
CA TRP A 95 -1.37 -14.21 -3.97
C TRP A 95 -2.51 -13.23 -3.64
N ALA A 96 -3.54 -13.16 -4.50
CA ALA A 96 -4.69 -12.29 -4.27
C ALA A 96 -5.43 -12.60 -2.96
N VAL A 97 -5.56 -13.88 -2.59
CA VAL A 97 -6.22 -14.32 -1.34
C VAL A 97 -5.47 -13.81 -0.10
N VAL A 98 -4.15 -13.65 -0.18
CA VAL A 98 -3.33 -13.08 0.91
C VAL A 98 -3.35 -11.56 0.87
N PHE A 99 -3.14 -10.97 -0.31
CA PHE A 99 -3.00 -9.53 -0.49
C PHE A 99 -4.28 -8.75 -0.21
N MET A 100 -5.42 -9.19 -0.76
CA MET A 100 -6.66 -8.41 -0.74
C MET A 100 -7.21 -8.19 0.68
N PRO A 101 -7.29 -9.21 1.57
CA PRO A 101 -7.73 -8.98 2.95
C PRO A 101 -6.84 -8.00 3.70
N LEU A 102 -5.51 -8.10 3.52
CA LEU A 102 -4.56 -7.17 4.14
C LEU A 102 -4.74 -5.75 3.62
N LEU A 103 -5.00 -5.56 2.33
CA LEU A 103 -5.30 -4.25 1.73
C LEU A 103 -6.60 -3.66 2.29
N ILE A 104 -7.68 -4.45 2.31
CA ILE A 104 -9.01 -4.01 2.76
C ILE A 104 -9.02 -3.69 4.25
N ALA A 105 -8.26 -4.43 5.06
CA ALA A 105 -8.15 -4.18 6.49
C ALA A 105 -7.51 -2.81 6.82
N ARG A 106 -6.75 -2.20 5.89
CA ARG A 106 -6.10 -0.90 6.12
C ARG A 106 -7.10 0.22 6.44
N PRO A 107 -8.06 0.57 5.56
CA PRO A 107 -9.07 1.59 5.89
C PRO A 107 -9.95 1.18 7.07
N LEU A 108 -10.29 -0.10 7.22
CA LEU A 108 -11.13 -0.57 8.33
C LEU A 108 -10.48 -0.32 9.69
N THR A 109 -9.19 -0.59 9.83
CA THR A 109 -8.48 -0.33 11.09
C THR A 109 -8.36 1.17 11.38
N ILE A 110 -8.19 2.03 10.36
CA ILE A 110 -8.22 3.49 10.56
C ILE A 110 -9.61 3.97 10.99
N ILE A 111 -10.69 3.40 10.44
CA ILE A 111 -12.06 3.66 10.90
C ILE A 111 -12.21 3.28 12.37
N CYS A 112 -11.69 2.12 12.80
CA CYS A 112 -11.72 1.73 14.22
C CYS A 112 -10.94 2.70 15.12
N VAL A 113 -9.77 3.19 14.68
CA VAL A 113 -9.04 4.24 15.40
C VAL A 113 -9.88 5.50 15.49
N GLY A 114 -10.35 6.02 14.37
CA GLY A 114 -11.08 7.29 14.31
C GLY A 114 -12.40 7.26 15.08
N TRP A 115 -13.09 6.12 15.09
CA TRP A 115 -14.35 5.96 15.83
C TRP A 115 -14.14 6.00 17.35
N LEU A 116 -13.00 5.50 17.84
CA LEU A 116 -12.73 5.36 19.28
C LEU A 116 -11.89 6.51 19.84
N ASP A 117 -11.23 7.28 18.99
CA ASP A 117 -10.31 8.33 19.39
C ASP A 117 -11.06 9.65 19.63
N THR A 118 -10.87 10.23 20.81
CA THR A 118 -11.47 11.51 21.18
C THR A 118 -10.47 12.67 21.12
N VAL A 119 -9.25 12.42 20.65
CA VAL A 119 -8.22 13.47 20.51
C VAL A 119 -8.49 14.27 19.23
N PRO A 120 -8.84 15.57 19.34
CA PRO A 120 -9.15 16.40 18.18
C PRO A 120 -7.89 16.72 17.36
N ILE A 121 -8.09 17.03 16.07
CA ILE A 121 -7.00 17.49 15.18
C ILE A 121 -6.81 19.01 15.32
N THR A 122 -7.79 19.81 14.88
CA THR A 122 -7.69 21.30 14.88
C THR A 122 -8.79 22.00 15.69
N GLY A 123 -9.88 21.29 15.99
CA GLY A 123 -11.10 21.87 16.59
C GLY A 123 -12.07 22.47 15.56
N PHE A 124 -11.68 22.63 14.30
CA PHE A 124 -12.52 23.16 13.22
C PHE A 124 -13.20 22.04 12.41
N ARG A 125 -14.17 21.35 13.05
CA ARG A 125 -14.80 20.15 12.47
C ARG A 125 -15.42 20.34 11.08
N GLY A 126 -15.99 21.51 10.78
CA GLY A 126 -16.56 21.79 9.45
C GLY A 126 -15.52 21.73 8.33
N ALA A 127 -14.34 22.31 8.55
CA ALA A 127 -13.24 22.29 7.58
C ALA A 127 -12.64 20.88 7.44
N GLU A 128 -12.47 20.18 8.55
CA GLU A 128 -11.97 18.79 8.58
C GLU A 128 -12.91 17.86 7.79
N ILE A 129 -14.23 17.95 8.01
CA ILE A 129 -15.22 17.16 7.26
C ILE A 129 -15.20 17.53 5.77
N GLY A 130 -15.20 18.83 5.43
CA GLY A 130 -15.19 19.27 4.04
C GLY A 130 -13.97 18.75 3.27
N LEU A 131 -12.78 18.86 3.85
CA LEU A 131 -11.56 18.32 3.28
C LEU A 131 -11.60 16.77 3.24
N GLY A 132 -12.11 16.14 4.30
CA GLY A 132 -12.25 14.69 4.38
C GLY A 132 -13.10 14.12 3.24
N ILE A 133 -14.26 14.72 2.97
CA ILE A 133 -15.15 14.36 1.85
C ILE A 133 -14.41 14.50 0.52
N ALA A 134 -13.70 15.62 0.31
CA ALA A 134 -12.98 15.87 -0.93
C ALA A 134 -11.89 14.80 -1.19
N LEU A 135 -11.11 14.45 -0.16
CA LEU A 135 -10.06 13.41 -0.27
C LEU A 135 -10.65 12.01 -0.52
N VAL A 136 -11.73 11.64 0.17
CA VAL A 136 -12.44 10.38 -0.09
C VAL A 136 -13.00 10.35 -1.52
N ALA A 137 -13.56 11.45 -2.02
CA ALA A 137 -14.07 11.51 -3.39
C ALA A 137 -12.97 11.27 -4.44
N VAL A 138 -11.79 11.87 -4.26
CA VAL A 138 -10.61 11.62 -5.12
C VAL A 138 -10.18 10.15 -5.05
N ALA A 139 -10.13 9.57 -3.84
CA ALA A 139 -9.77 8.17 -3.67
C ALA A 139 -10.79 7.22 -4.34
N VAL A 140 -12.08 7.47 -4.20
CA VAL A 140 -13.15 6.68 -4.84
C VAL A 140 -13.08 6.79 -6.37
N ALA A 141 -12.89 7.98 -6.93
CA ALA A 141 -12.69 8.17 -8.37
C ALA A 141 -11.44 7.42 -8.89
N THR A 142 -10.39 7.37 -8.06
CA THR A 142 -9.16 6.62 -8.36
C THR A 142 -9.40 5.11 -8.31
N LEU A 143 -10.07 4.58 -7.28
CA LEU A 143 -10.43 3.16 -7.20
C LEU A 143 -11.36 2.73 -8.33
N HIS A 144 -12.30 3.59 -8.73
CA HIS A 144 -13.10 3.36 -9.94
C HIS A 144 -12.22 3.24 -11.19
N SER A 145 -11.22 4.12 -11.33
CA SER A 145 -10.26 4.05 -12.44
C SER A 145 -9.39 2.79 -12.39
N VAL A 146 -9.03 2.32 -11.18
CA VAL A 146 -8.33 1.05 -10.99
C VAL A 146 -9.18 -0.09 -11.50
N VAL A 147 -10.43 -0.21 -11.06
CA VAL A 147 -11.33 -1.31 -11.49
C VAL A 147 -11.59 -1.25 -13.00
N LYS A 148 -11.87 -0.07 -13.54
CA LYS A 148 -12.33 0.10 -14.93
C LYS A 148 -11.22 0.09 -15.98
N TYR A 149 -10.06 0.68 -15.68
CA TYR A 149 -8.99 0.90 -16.67
C TYR A 149 -7.70 0.14 -16.35
N PHE A 150 -7.28 0.12 -15.09
CA PHE A 150 -6.02 -0.52 -14.69
C PHE A 150 -6.17 -2.04 -14.47
N THR A 151 -7.35 -2.46 -14.02
CA THR A 151 -7.73 -3.80 -13.55
C THR A 151 -7.09 -4.21 -12.22
N ILE A 152 -7.84 -4.98 -11.41
CA ILE A 152 -7.33 -5.56 -10.15
C ILE A 152 -6.13 -6.46 -10.41
N ARG A 153 -6.09 -7.14 -11.56
CA ARG A 153 -4.98 -8.00 -11.95
C ARG A 153 -3.65 -7.23 -11.96
N ARG A 154 -3.59 -6.05 -12.56
CA ARG A 154 -2.39 -5.22 -12.53
C ARG A 154 -2.11 -4.64 -11.14
N ALA A 155 -3.16 -4.26 -10.40
CA ALA A 155 -3.02 -3.75 -9.03
C ALA A 155 -2.40 -4.76 -8.06
N LEU A 156 -2.53 -6.06 -8.35
CA LEU A 156 -1.90 -7.15 -7.60
C LEU A 156 -0.42 -7.39 -7.95
N GLY A 157 0.15 -6.64 -8.92
CA GLY A 157 1.52 -6.86 -9.41
C GLY A 157 1.64 -8.05 -10.37
N ALA A 158 0.62 -8.32 -11.19
CA ALA A 158 0.63 -9.48 -12.09
C ALA A 158 1.74 -9.47 -13.16
N ASP A 159 2.40 -8.34 -13.38
CA ASP A 159 3.61 -8.23 -14.21
C ASP A 159 4.82 -8.97 -13.64
N HIS A 160 4.81 -9.32 -12.35
CA HIS A 160 5.79 -10.22 -11.74
C HIS A 160 5.55 -11.70 -12.11
N PHE A 161 4.33 -12.02 -12.56
CA PHE A 161 3.87 -13.40 -12.78
C PHE A 161 3.67 -13.74 -14.26
N ASP A 162 3.26 -12.77 -15.09
CA ASP A 162 2.78 -13.03 -16.44
C ASP A 162 3.36 -12.06 -17.49
N ASN A 163 4.10 -12.62 -18.44
CA ASN A 163 4.65 -11.91 -19.60
C ASN A 163 3.56 -11.20 -20.43
N ALA A 164 2.32 -11.71 -20.47
CA ALA A 164 1.23 -11.06 -21.18
C ALA A 164 0.81 -9.74 -20.51
N VAL A 165 0.95 -9.61 -19.18
CA VAL A 165 0.72 -8.34 -18.47
C VAL A 165 1.84 -7.36 -18.76
N ILE A 166 3.10 -7.83 -18.73
CA ILE A 166 4.27 -7.03 -19.12
C ILE A 166 4.07 -6.47 -20.54
N ALA A 167 3.54 -7.29 -21.46
CA ALA A 167 3.33 -6.90 -22.85
C ALA A 167 2.34 -5.73 -23.02
N MET A 168 1.43 -5.51 -22.06
CA MET A 168 0.41 -4.47 -22.19
C MET A 168 0.99 -3.04 -22.06
N PRO A 169 0.34 -2.02 -22.68
CA PRO A 169 0.75 -0.64 -22.52
C PRO A 169 0.40 -0.07 -21.13
N PHE A 170 1.11 0.99 -20.73
CA PHE A 170 0.77 1.78 -19.55
C PHE A 170 -0.61 2.45 -19.72
N VAL A 171 -1.37 2.52 -18.62
CA VAL A 171 -2.73 3.04 -18.62
C VAL A 171 -2.69 4.55 -18.41
N LYS A 172 -3.22 5.33 -19.37
CA LYS A 172 -3.33 6.80 -19.29
C LYS A 172 -4.80 7.28 -19.29
N ARG A 173 -5.72 6.48 -18.74
CA ARG A 173 -7.17 6.75 -18.68
C ARG A 173 -7.66 6.93 -17.24
N GLY A 174 -8.80 7.58 -17.07
CA GLY A 174 -9.36 7.87 -15.74
C GLY A 174 -8.41 8.76 -14.94
N MET A 175 -8.17 8.42 -13.67
CA MET A 175 -7.23 9.15 -12.81
C MET A 175 -5.76 8.98 -13.24
N PHE A 176 -5.41 7.92 -13.97
CA PHE A 176 -4.04 7.67 -14.45
C PHE A 176 -3.59 8.63 -15.56
N LYS A 177 -4.49 9.47 -16.09
CA LYS A 177 -4.10 10.55 -17.02
C LYS A 177 -3.38 11.71 -16.32
N TYR A 178 -3.56 11.84 -15.00
CA TYR A 178 -2.96 12.91 -14.20
C TYR A 178 -1.68 12.46 -13.48
N THR A 179 -1.51 11.16 -13.26
CA THR A 179 -0.35 10.59 -12.57
C THR A 179 -0.20 9.11 -12.90
N ASP A 180 1.04 8.66 -13.02
CA ASP A 180 1.35 7.23 -13.20
C ASP A 180 1.22 6.43 -11.91
N ASN A 181 1.24 7.12 -10.75
CA ASN A 181 1.16 6.52 -9.43
C ASN A 181 -0.20 6.74 -8.79
N GLY A 182 -1.28 6.58 -9.56
CA GLY A 182 -2.65 6.86 -9.11
C GLY A 182 -3.03 6.12 -7.81
N MET A 183 -2.67 4.85 -7.70
CA MET A 183 -2.95 4.07 -6.47
C MET A 183 -2.19 4.64 -5.28
N TYR A 184 -0.85 4.75 -5.40
CA TYR A 184 0.04 5.20 -4.33
C TYR A 184 -0.22 6.64 -3.88
N GLY A 185 -0.48 7.55 -4.82
CA GLY A 185 -0.68 8.96 -4.54
C GLY A 185 -2.14 9.30 -4.22
N LEU A 186 -3.08 8.93 -5.08
CA LEU A 186 -4.45 9.43 -5.02
C LEU A 186 -5.40 8.51 -4.25
N ALA A 187 -5.30 7.19 -4.41
CA ALA A 187 -6.18 6.28 -3.68
C ALA A 187 -5.89 6.30 -2.16
N PHE A 188 -4.62 6.45 -1.78
CA PHE A 188 -4.22 6.56 -0.37
C PHE A 188 -4.66 7.85 0.32
N LEU A 189 -5.07 8.90 -0.43
CA LEU A 189 -5.75 10.06 0.15
C LEU A 189 -7.04 9.68 0.87
N GLY A 190 -7.65 8.54 0.52
CA GLY A 190 -8.83 8.03 1.22
C GLY A 190 -8.57 7.76 2.70
N LEU A 191 -7.35 7.34 3.08
CA LEU A 191 -6.98 7.12 4.48
C LEU A 191 -6.95 8.43 5.28
N TRP A 192 -6.43 9.49 4.67
CA TRP A 192 -6.45 10.84 5.22
C TRP A 192 -7.88 11.36 5.34
N GLY A 193 -8.68 11.13 4.29
CA GLY A 193 -10.09 11.50 4.28
C GLY A 193 -10.86 10.84 5.43
N ILE A 194 -10.66 9.55 5.68
CA ILE A 194 -11.24 8.83 6.82
C ILE A 194 -10.82 9.49 8.14
N ALA A 195 -9.53 9.74 8.36
CA ALA A 195 -9.04 10.35 9.59
C ALA A 195 -9.67 11.73 9.86
N LEU A 196 -9.80 12.57 8.82
CA LEU A 196 -10.42 13.89 8.90
C LEU A 196 -11.93 13.82 9.13
N LEU A 197 -12.63 12.87 8.49
CA LEU A 197 -14.05 12.64 8.71
C LEU A 197 -14.35 12.27 10.16
N PHE A 198 -13.47 11.50 10.82
CA PHE A 198 -13.56 11.23 12.26
C PHE A 198 -13.04 12.37 13.14
N GLY A 199 -12.15 13.23 12.62
CA GLY A 199 -11.53 14.29 13.41
C GLY A 199 -10.54 13.77 14.45
N SER A 200 -9.93 12.62 14.15
CA SER A 200 -9.05 11.90 15.08
C SER A 200 -7.58 12.16 14.77
N TRP A 201 -6.85 12.66 15.77
CA TRP A 201 -5.41 12.82 15.70
C TRP A 201 -4.70 11.48 15.49
N ASN A 202 -5.06 10.44 16.25
CA ASN A 202 -4.39 9.14 16.13
C ASN A 202 -4.66 8.49 14.77
N ALA A 203 -5.87 8.63 14.22
CA ALA A 203 -6.17 8.17 12.85
C ALA A 203 -5.37 8.94 11.80
N LEU A 204 -5.13 10.25 12.01
CA LEU A 204 -4.32 11.08 11.13
C LEU A 204 -2.86 10.65 11.13
N VAL A 205 -2.28 10.38 12.31
CA VAL A 205 -0.92 9.83 12.46
C VAL A 205 -0.80 8.50 11.73
N VAL A 206 -1.77 7.60 11.89
CA VAL A 206 -1.78 6.30 11.19
C VAL A 206 -1.93 6.48 9.69
N ALA A 207 -2.82 7.36 9.21
CA ALA A 207 -2.98 7.66 7.78
C ALA A 207 -1.67 8.21 7.17
N PHE A 208 -0.98 9.11 7.88
CA PHE A 208 0.33 9.60 7.49
C PHE A 208 1.37 8.49 7.41
N PHE A 209 1.52 7.71 8.48
CA PHE A 209 2.44 6.56 8.51
C PHE A 209 2.18 5.63 7.32
N GLN A 210 0.91 5.24 7.12
CA GLN A 210 0.52 4.32 6.07
C GLN A 210 0.78 4.86 4.66
N HIS A 211 0.58 6.16 4.43
CA HIS A 211 0.81 6.80 3.14
C HIS A 211 2.31 6.98 2.86
N VAL A 212 3.10 7.45 3.83
CA VAL A 212 4.56 7.55 3.64
C VAL A 212 5.17 6.17 3.46
N TYR A 213 4.73 5.18 4.24
CA TYR A 213 5.31 3.85 4.17
C TYR A 213 5.00 3.12 2.85
N ILE A 214 3.81 3.32 2.27
CA ILE A 214 3.54 2.76 0.95
C ILE A 214 4.44 3.38 -0.14
N TRP A 215 4.82 4.66 -0.01
CA TRP A 215 5.80 5.29 -0.89
C TRP A 215 7.22 4.74 -0.70
N VAL A 216 7.61 4.43 0.54
CA VAL A 216 8.88 3.73 0.82
C VAL A 216 8.91 2.38 0.12
N HIS A 217 7.80 1.63 0.15
CA HIS A 217 7.66 0.38 -0.60
C HIS A 217 7.77 0.61 -2.12
N MET A 218 7.01 1.56 -2.66
CA MET A 218 7.03 1.89 -4.08
C MET A 218 8.45 2.23 -4.56
N VAL A 219 9.18 3.11 -3.87
CA VAL A 219 10.50 3.58 -4.33
C VAL A 219 11.59 2.52 -4.17
N LEU A 220 11.56 1.73 -3.09
CA LEU A 220 12.65 0.81 -2.76
C LEU A 220 12.39 -0.64 -3.18
N THR A 221 11.14 -1.00 -3.45
CA THR A 221 10.76 -2.34 -3.88
C THR A 221 10.25 -2.33 -5.31
N GLU A 222 9.12 -1.68 -5.55
CA GLU A 222 8.42 -1.78 -6.83
C GLU A 222 9.17 -1.06 -7.95
N GLN A 223 9.64 0.17 -7.76
CA GLN A 223 10.33 0.92 -8.81
C GLN A 223 11.55 0.18 -9.36
N PRO A 224 12.47 -0.38 -8.54
CA PRO A 224 13.55 -1.21 -9.05
C PRO A 224 13.09 -2.44 -9.84
N ASP A 225 11.94 -3.03 -9.48
CA ASP A 225 11.35 -4.17 -10.17
C ASP A 225 10.72 -3.75 -11.50
N ILE A 226 9.99 -2.63 -11.52
CA ILE A 226 9.46 -1.99 -12.73
C ILE A 226 10.59 -1.61 -13.69
N ASP A 227 11.68 -1.00 -13.21
CA ASP A 227 12.86 -0.68 -14.03
C ASP A 227 13.46 -1.96 -14.63
N ARG A 228 13.43 -3.07 -13.89
CA ARG A 228 13.95 -4.36 -14.38
C ARG A 228 13.03 -4.98 -15.42
N ILE A 229 11.73 -4.97 -15.17
CA ILE A 229 10.69 -5.54 -16.03
C ILE A 229 10.60 -4.75 -17.34
N TYR A 230 10.50 -3.42 -17.26
CA TYR A 230 10.16 -2.53 -18.36
C TYR A 230 11.32 -1.68 -18.89
N GLY A 231 12.43 -1.48 -18.15
CA GLY A 231 13.49 -0.52 -18.51
C GLY A 231 14.29 -0.83 -19.78
N SER A 232 14.01 -1.94 -20.48
CA SER A 232 14.54 -2.19 -21.83
C SER A 232 13.55 -1.84 -22.94
N ARG A 233 12.35 -1.33 -22.61
CA ARG A 233 11.45 -0.72 -23.59
C ARG A 233 12.02 0.67 -23.88
N THR A 234 12.65 0.82 -25.02
CA THR A 234 12.71 2.13 -25.68
C THR A 234 11.27 2.47 -26.07
N ASP A 235 10.75 3.56 -25.52
CA ASP A 235 9.44 4.11 -25.88
C ASP A 235 9.30 4.32 -27.39
#